data_AF-A0A397F0G0-F1
#
_entry.id   AF-A0A397F0G0-F1
#
_cell.length_a   1.000
_cell.length_b   1.000
_cell.length_c   1.000
_cell.angle_alpha   90.00
_cell.angle_beta   90.00
_cell.angle_gamma   90.00
#
_symmetry.space_group_name_H-M   'P 1'
#
loop_
_entity.id
_entity.type
_entity.pdbx_description
1 polymer ?
#
loop_
_entity_poly.entity_id
_entity_poly.type
_entity_poly.pdbx_seq_one_letter_code
_entity_poly.pdbx_strand_id
1 'polypeptide(L)'
;MGFTGMEAQKDEDLVTDLTGIHHVGSYARIDNLINFENNSASQLLLVGQRRITIDDVHDSDNGPLRVSISAIETPLFDKKNQMIKAYSNEIVAALREIVKMNPLFKEHMQYYSQRIDIHNPYILADFAASVTTGDGEELQSVLEELDCESRLKKALELLTKEMELSRVQQSIKEQVEEK
;
A
#
# COMPACT_ATOMS: atom_id res chain seq x y z
N MET A 1 -35.61 -32.96 4.42
CA MET A 1 -34.71 -33.13 3.26
C MET A 1 -34.72 -31.83 2.50
N GLY A 2 -33.54 -31.23 2.32
CA GLY A 2 -33.38 -29.94 1.66
C GLY A 2 -31.95 -29.48 1.87
N PHE A 3 -30.99 -30.19 1.28
CA PHE A 3 -29.62 -29.72 1.12
C PHE A 3 -29.63 -28.70 -0.02
N THR A 4 -29.45 -27.43 0.30
CA THR A 4 -29.02 -26.41 -0.67
C THR A 4 -27.52 -26.27 -0.52
N GLY A 5 -26.82 -26.56 -1.61
CA GLY A 5 -25.38 -26.74 -1.65
C GLY A 5 -24.59 -25.57 -1.05
N MET A 6 -23.61 -25.93 -0.23
CA MET A 6 -22.35 -25.19 -0.20
C MET A 6 -21.74 -25.39 -1.59
N GLU A 7 -22.01 -24.48 -2.52
CA GLU A 7 -21.12 -24.28 -3.65
C GLU A 7 -19.74 -23.98 -3.06
N ALA A 8 -18.78 -24.85 -3.37
CA ALA A 8 -17.39 -24.66 -3.04
C ALA A 8 -16.97 -23.29 -3.54
N GLN A 9 -16.65 -22.40 -2.61
CA GLN A 9 -16.03 -21.12 -2.89
C GLN A 9 -14.70 -21.44 -3.58
N LYS A 10 -14.67 -21.19 -4.89
CA LYS A 10 -13.60 -21.59 -5.82
C LYS A 10 -12.22 -21.18 -5.32
N ASP A 11 -11.26 -22.09 -5.47
CA ASP A 11 -9.81 -21.92 -5.39
C ASP A 11 -9.23 -20.87 -6.39
N GLU A 12 -10.04 -19.92 -6.90
CA GLU A 12 -9.67 -19.06 -8.03
C GLU A 12 -8.64 -17.97 -7.69
N ASP A 13 -8.42 -17.65 -6.40
CA ASP A 13 -7.45 -16.63 -5.97
C ASP A 13 -6.19 -17.20 -5.31
N LEU A 14 -6.05 -18.54 -5.24
CA LEU A 14 -4.85 -19.15 -4.69
C LEU A 14 -3.72 -19.03 -5.71
N VAL A 15 -2.80 -18.12 -5.41
CA VAL A 15 -1.57 -17.98 -6.17
C VAL A 15 -0.69 -19.21 -5.92
N THR A 16 -0.73 -20.12 -6.87
CA THR A 16 -0.04 -21.40 -6.85
C THR A 16 1.23 -21.39 -7.70
N ASP A 17 1.44 -20.32 -8.48
CA ASP A 17 2.58 -20.12 -9.36
C ASP A 17 2.99 -18.63 -9.36
N LEU A 18 4.28 -18.35 -9.55
CA LEU A 18 4.84 -17.00 -9.58
C LEU A 18 4.42 -16.18 -10.80
N THR A 19 3.82 -16.78 -11.83
CA THR A 19 3.38 -16.05 -13.03
C THR A 19 2.36 -14.95 -12.72
N GLY A 20 1.66 -15.04 -11.58
CA GLY A 20 0.75 -14.02 -11.07
C GLY A 20 1.34 -13.09 -10.01
N ILE A 21 2.64 -13.15 -9.70
CA ILE A 21 3.27 -12.36 -8.64
C ILE A 21 4.35 -11.45 -9.22
N HIS A 22 4.36 -10.18 -8.79
CA HIS A 22 5.42 -9.25 -9.15
C HIS A 22 6.77 -9.66 -8.54
N HIS A 23 7.84 -9.44 -9.29
CA HIS A 23 9.20 -9.81 -8.88
C HIS A 23 9.70 -9.00 -7.67
N VAL A 24 9.22 -7.77 -7.50
CA VAL A 24 9.55 -6.91 -6.35
C VAL A 24 8.44 -6.99 -5.31
N GLY A 25 8.81 -7.23 -4.06
CA GLY A 25 7.89 -7.29 -2.94
C GLY A 25 8.41 -6.58 -1.70
N SER A 26 7.67 -6.72 -0.59
CA SER A 26 8.04 -6.20 0.72
C SER A 26 8.26 -7.35 1.71
N TYR A 27 9.43 -7.35 2.35
CA TYR A 27 9.69 -8.25 3.47
C TYR A 27 9.01 -7.70 4.71
N ALA A 28 7.95 -8.37 5.15
CA ALA A 28 7.14 -7.95 6.30
C ALA A 28 7.30 -8.91 7.49
N ARG A 29 7.24 -8.33 8.69
CA ARG A 29 7.23 -9.08 9.95
C ARG A 29 5.81 -9.11 10.52
N ILE A 30 5.41 -10.26 11.06
CA ILE A 30 4.20 -10.37 11.87
C ILE A 30 4.46 -9.67 13.21
N ASP A 31 3.75 -8.58 13.45
CA ASP A 31 3.88 -7.79 14.67
C ASP A 31 2.85 -8.23 15.72
N ASN A 32 1.64 -8.60 15.29
CA ASN A 32 0.58 -9.11 16.16
C ASN A 32 -0.25 -10.19 15.45
N LEU A 33 -0.68 -11.20 16.21
CA LEU A 33 -1.58 -12.27 15.78
C LEU A 33 -2.66 -12.44 16.84
N ILE A 34 -3.92 -12.17 16.46
CA ILE A 34 -5.08 -12.34 17.32
C ILE A 34 -5.93 -13.46 16.73
N ASN A 35 -6.18 -14.50 17.51
CA ASN A 35 -7.04 -15.62 17.11
C ASN A 35 -8.43 -15.42 17.72
N PHE A 36 -9.47 -15.45 16.90
CA PHE A 36 -10.84 -15.41 17.38
C PHE A 36 -11.36 -16.83 17.56
N GLU A 37 -11.64 -17.22 18.80
CA GLU A 37 -12.04 -18.59 19.18
C GLU A 37 -13.33 -19.06 18.49
N ASN A 38 -14.18 -18.14 18.03
CA ASN A 38 -15.53 -18.46 17.58
C ASN A 38 -15.69 -18.62 16.05
N ASN A 39 -14.72 -18.21 15.22
CA ASN A 39 -14.91 -18.14 13.75
C ASN A 39 -13.75 -18.69 12.90
N SER A 40 -12.77 -19.38 13.50
CA SER A 40 -11.54 -19.81 12.80
C SER A 40 -10.81 -18.65 12.09
N ALA A 41 -11.11 -17.42 12.47
CA ALA A 41 -10.57 -16.22 11.88
C ALA A 41 -9.40 -15.73 12.74
N SER A 42 -8.29 -15.40 12.10
CA SER A 42 -7.14 -14.79 12.74
C SER A 42 -6.90 -13.42 12.14
N GLN A 43 -6.68 -12.42 12.98
CA GLN A 43 -6.23 -11.10 12.55
C GLN A 43 -4.71 -11.05 12.66
N LEU A 44 -4.07 -10.71 11.55
CA LEU A 44 -2.63 -10.51 11.43
C LEU A 44 -2.32 -9.03 11.23
N LEU A 45 -1.41 -8.49 12.03
CA LEU A 45 -0.79 -7.19 11.79
C LEU A 45 0.60 -7.42 11.21
N LEU A 46 0.82 -6.96 9.98
CA LEU A 46 2.09 -7.05 9.28
C LEU A 46 2.75 -5.67 9.21
N VAL A 47 4.07 -5.64 9.39
CA VAL A 47 4.87 -4.42 9.26
C VAL A 47 5.97 -4.66 8.22
N GLY A 48 5.88 -3.95 7.10
CA GLY A 48 6.91 -3.95 6.06
C GLY A 48 8.23 -3.39 6.58
N GLN A 49 9.34 -4.06 6.30
CA GLN A 49 10.67 -3.66 6.78
C GLN A 49 11.57 -3.15 5.65
N ARG A 50 11.54 -3.83 4.49
CA ARG A 50 12.39 -3.51 3.35
C ARG A 50 11.82 -4.10 2.07
N ARG A 51 12.23 -3.55 0.92
CA ARG A 51 11.93 -4.12 -0.39
C ARG A 51 12.85 -5.31 -0.69
N ILE A 52 12.32 -6.26 -1.44
CA ILE A 52 13.01 -7.47 -1.85
C ILE A 52 12.74 -7.80 -3.31
N THR A 53 13.66 -8.52 -3.94
CA THR A 53 13.40 -9.25 -5.19
C THR A 53 13.20 -10.73 -4.89
N ILE A 54 12.36 -11.39 -5.69
CA ILE A 54 12.16 -12.83 -5.65
C ILE A 54 13.14 -13.48 -6.64
N ASP A 55 14.21 -14.08 -6.14
CA ASP A 55 15.29 -14.57 -7.01
C ASP A 55 15.00 -15.95 -7.62
N ASP A 56 14.32 -16.82 -6.85
CA ASP A 56 14.02 -18.20 -7.26
C ASP A 56 12.86 -18.79 -6.46
N VAL A 57 12.22 -19.84 -6.99
CA VAL A 57 11.10 -20.54 -6.37
C VAL A 57 11.51 -21.92 -5.90
N HIS A 58 11.08 -22.25 -4.69
CA HIS A 58 11.09 -23.61 -4.19
C HIS A 58 9.64 -24.10 -4.19
N ASP A 59 9.30 -24.93 -5.16
CA ASP A 59 7.97 -25.56 -5.23
C ASP A 59 7.69 -26.32 -3.93
N SER A 60 6.43 -26.23 -3.52
CA SER A 60 5.92 -26.84 -2.30
C SER A 60 4.68 -27.63 -2.68
N ASP A 61 4.83 -28.96 -2.72
CA ASP A 61 3.76 -29.89 -3.14
C ASP A 61 2.50 -29.84 -2.25
N ASN A 62 2.55 -29.21 -1.06
CA ASN A 62 1.43 -29.22 -0.09
C ASN A 62 1.47 -28.08 0.97
N GLY A 63 1.99 -26.90 0.63
CA GLY A 63 2.17 -25.78 1.58
C GLY A 63 2.34 -24.42 0.90
N PRO A 64 2.53 -23.33 1.69
CA PRO A 64 2.72 -22.00 1.13
C PRO A 64 3.98 -21.95 0.27
N LEU A 65 3.91 -21.17 -0.81
CA LEU A 65 5.03 -20.96 -1.74
C LEU A 65 6.28 -20.49 -0.97
N ARG A 66 7.42 -21.10 -1.26
CA ARG A 66 8.71 -20.71 -0.68
C ARG A 66 9.58 -20.14 -1.78
N VAL A 67 10.26 -19.04 -1.48
CA VAL A 67 11.08 -18.34 -2.45
C VAL A 67 12.41 -17.93 -1.86
N SER A 68 13.44 -17.91 -2.69
CA SER A 68 14.69 -17.21 -2.41
C SER A 68 14.49 -15.72 -2.64
N ILE A 69 15.03 -14.89 -1.75
CA ILE A 69 14.86 -13.43 -1.83
C ILE A 69 16.18 -12.72 -1.65
N SER A 70 16.34 -11.59 -2.35
CA SER A 70 17.44 -10.65 -2.16
C SER A 70 16.92 -9.31 -1.69
N ALA A 71 17.68 -8.62 -0.84
CA ALA A 71 17.31 -7.31 -0.35
C ALA A 71 17.61 -6.24 -1.41
N ILE A 72 16.67 -5.34 -1.64
CA ILE A 72 16.90 -4.17 -2.49
C ILE A 72 17.43 -3.04 -1.61
N GLU A 73 18.67 -2.62 -1.86
CA GLU A 73 19.22 -1.42 -1.21
C GLU A 73 18.56 -0.17 -1.78
N THR A 74 18.13 0.73 -0.90
CA THR A 74 17.56 2.01 -1.32
C THR A 74 18.70 2.94 -1.74
N PRO A 75 18.73 3.42 -3.00
CA PRO A 75 19.78 4.33 -3.45
C PRO A 75 19.86 5.60 -2.60
N LEU A 76 21.06 6.14 -2.46
CA LEU A 76 21.23 7.45 -1.85
C LEU A 76 20.66 8.54 -2.77
N PHE A 77 20.02 9.54 -2.17
CA PHE A 77 19.51 10.70 -2.89
C PHE A 77 20.26 11.97 -2.48
N ASP A 78 20.34 12.94 -3.39
CA ASP A 78 20.92 14.25 -3.07
C ASP A 78 19.92 15.09 -2.27
N LYS A 79 20.23 15.33 -0.98
CA LYS A 79 19.45 16.19 -0.08
C LYS A 79 19.37 17.65 -0.54
N LYS A 80 20.18 18.08 -1.51
CA LYS A 80 20.13 19.42 -2.10
C LYS A 80 19.31 19.49 -3.39
N ASN A 81 18.89 18.36 -3.96
CA ASN A 81 18.04 18.34 -5.15
C ASN A 81 16.74 19.10 -4.87
N GLN A 82 16.48 20.12 -5.67
CA GLN A 82 15.31 20.99 -5.53
C GLN A 82 14.01 20.28 -5.91
N MET A 83 14.05 19.36 -6.88
CA MET A 83 12.89 18.61 -7.34
C MET A 83 12.40 17.63 -6.26
N ILE A 84 13.32 16.87 -5.65
CA ILE A 84 12.99 15.99 -4.51
C ILE A 84 12.30 16.80 -3.40
N LYS A 85 12.83 17.99 -3.06
CA LYS A 85 12.20 18.87 -2.06
C LYS A 85 10.84 19.39 -2.49
N ALA A 86 10.70 19.82 -3.74
CA ALA A 86 9.45 20.33 -4.28
C ALA A 86 8.37 19.25 -4.23
N TYR A 87 8.64 18.05 -4.75
CA TYR A 87 7.72 16.92 -4.68
C TYR A 87 7.39 16.51 -3.24
N SER A 88 8.37 16.43 -2.35
CA SER A 88 8.12 16.11 -0.94
C SER A 88 7.17 17.12 -0.28
N ASN A 89 7.40 18.42 -0.53
CA ASN A 89 6.54 19.47 0.01
C ASN A 89 5.12 19.41 -0.55
N GLU A 90 4.98 19.13 -1.85
CA GLU A 90 3.69 19.01 -2.51
C GLU A 90 2.88 17.83 -1.97
N ILE A 91 3.52 16.66 -1.80
CA ILE A 91 2.91 15.49 -1.17
C ILE A 91 2.41 15.83 0.24
N VAL A 92 3.22 16.50 1.05
CA VAL A 92 2.81 16.92 2.40
C VAL A 92 1.61 17.89 2.36
N ALA A 93 1.55 18.77 1.36
CA ALA A 93 0.42 19.67 1.16
C ALA A 93 -0.86 18.90 0.79
N ALA A 94 -0.76 18.00 -0.18
CA ALA A 94 -1.86 17.14 -0.62
C ALA A 94 -2.40 16.24 0.50
N LEU A 95 -1.52 15.61 1.27
CA LEU A 95 -1.91 14.80 2.44
C LEU A 95 -2.71 15.62 3.47
N ARG A 96 -2.30 16.87 3.73
CA ARG A 96 -3.04 17.76 4.63
C ARG A 96 -4.42 18.12 4.09
N GLU A 97 -4.57 18.22 2.77
CA GLU A 97 -5.86 18.49 2.15
C GLU A 97 -6.82 17.29 2.29
N ILE A 98 -6.32 16.07 2.06
CA ILE A 98 -7.09 14.83 2.27
C ILE A 98 -7.60 14.72 3.70
N VAL A 99 -6.76 15.02 4.70
CA VAL A 99 -7.18 15.02 6.12
C VAL A 99 -8.31 16.00 6.40
N LYS A 100 -8.33 17.15 5.72
CA LYS A 100 -9.41 18.14 5.89
C LYS A 100 -10.73 17.65 5.27
N MET A 101 -10.67 16.99 4.11
CA MET A 101 -11.84 16.50 3.41
C MET A 101 -12.48 15.30 4.12
N ASN A 102 -11.67 14.44 4.74
CA ASN A 102 -12.18 13.26 5.44
C ASN A 102 -11.53 13.12 6.84
N PRO A 103 -12.22 13.56 7.90
CA PRO A 103 -11.73 13.51 9.28
C PRO A 103 -11.34 12.11 9.77
N LEU A 104 -11.84 11.02 9.19
CA LEU A 104 -11.43 9.65 9.55
C LEU A 104 -9.95 9.41 9.21
N PHE A 105 -9.43 10.03 8.14
CA PHE A 105 -8.00 9.96 7.83
C PHE A 105 -7.11 10.62 8.89
N LYS A 106 -7.67 11.51 9.73
CA LYS A 106 -6.91 12.16 10.79
C LYS A 106 -6.37 11.16 11.81
N GLU A 107 -7.15 10.15 12.17
CA GLU A 107 -6.74 9.11 13.11
C GLU A 107 -5.63 8.23 12.51
N HIS A 108 -5.80 7.81 11.26
CA HIS A 108 -4.77 7.09 10.50
C HIS A 108 -3.47 7.93 10.41
N MET A 109 -3.56 9.20 10.03
CA MET A 109 -2.41 10.10 9.93
C MET A 109 -1.70 10.31 11.26
N GLN A 110 -2.44 10.46 12.37
CA GLN A 110 -1.83 10.57 13.69
C GLN A 110 -1.09 9.28 14.06
N TYR A 111 -1.68 8.12 13.81
CA TYR A 111 -1.05 6.83 14.04
C TYR A 111 0.26 6.68 13.26
N TYR A 112 0.26 7.06 11.97
CA TYR A 112 1.43 6.96 11.11
C TYR A 112 2.50 8.01 11.42
N SER A 113 2.12 9.24 11.76
CA SER A 113 3.07 10.33 12.08
C SER A 113 3.99 10.01 13.27
N GLN A 114 3.57 9.11 14.16
CA GLN A 114 4.37 8.66 15.31
C GLN A 114 5.36 7.53 14.95
N ARG A 115 5.18 6.89 13.78
CA ARG A 115 5.90 5.67 13.39
C ARG A 115 6.71 5.82 12.10
N ILE A 116 6.42 6.85 11.32
CA ILE A 116 6.96 7.06 9.97
C ILE A 116 7.81 8.34 9.97
N ASP A 117 9.03 8.24 9.46
CA ASP A 117 9.87 9.42 9.21
C ASP A 117 9.46 10.09 7.90
N ILE A 118 8.52 11.04 8.01
CA ILE A 118 8.02 11.85 6.88
C ILE A 118 9.08 12.78 6.27
N HIS A 119 10.25 12.94 6.91
CA HIS A 119 11.36 13.69 6.34
C HIS A 119 12.22 12.86 5.39
N ASN A 120 12.05 11.53 5.39
CA ASN A 120 12.65 10.65 4.41
C ASN A 120 11.74 10.58 3.17
N PRO A 121 12.19 11.04 1.99
CA PRO A 121 11.37 11.10 0.78
C PRO A 121 10.89 9.72 0.30
N TYR A 122 11.68 8.67 0.51
CA TYR A 122 11.26 7.31 0.14
C TYR A 122 10.08 6.85 0.99
N ILE A 123 10.18 7.05 2.30
CA ILE A 123 9.14 6.70 3.26
C ILE A 123 7.89 7.55 3.03
N LEU A 124 8.06 8.84 2.73
CA LEU A 124 6.97 9.74 2.38
C LEU A 124 6.22 9.28 1.12
N ALA A 125 6.93 8.84 0.09
CA ALA A 125 6.33 8.32 -1.13
C ALA A 125 5.52 7.03 -0.89
N ASP A 126 6.10 6.07 -0.15
CA ASP A 126 5.40 4.83 0.22
C ASP A 126 4.15 5.12 1.04
N PHE A 127 4.25 6.07 1.97
CA PHE A 127 3.12 6.50 2.77
C PHE A 127 2.03 7.17 1.93
N ALA A 128 2.41 8.08 1.03
CA ALA A 128 1.48 8.73 0.12
C ALA A 128 0.74 7.72 -0.75
N ALA A 129 1.43 6.72 -1.32
CA ALA A 129 0.77 5.66 -2.08
C ALA A 129 -0.20 4.83 -1.22
N SER A 130 0.19 4.51 0.03
CA SER A 130 -0.62 3.69 0.95
C SER A 130 -1.96 4.31 1.37
N VAL A 131 -2.13 5.62 1.19
CA VAL A 131 -3.39 6.33 1.51
C VAL A 131 -4.29 6.54 0.30
N THR A 132 -3.86 6.10 -0.88
CA THR A 132 -4.65 6.16 -2.11
C THR A 132 -5.41 4.87 -2.35
N THR A 133 -6.38 4.93 -3.26
CA THR A 133 -7.11 3.79 -3.80
C THR A 133 -6.59 3.37 -5.18
N GLY A 134 -5.32 3.67 -5.48
CA GLY A 134 -4.67 3.28 -6.73
C GLY A 134 -4.73 1.76 -6.96
N ASP A 135 -4.76 1.36 -8.22
CA ASP A 135 -4.83 -0.05 -8.57
C ASP A 135 -3.51 -0.80 -8.26
N GLY A 136 -3.54 -2.13 -8.35
CA GLY A 136 -2.37 -2.95 -8.03
C GLY A 136 -1.13 -2.62 -8.85
N GLU A 137 -1.29 -2.33 -10.15
CA GLU A 137 -0.18 -1.99 -11.06
C GLU A 137 0.39 -0.60 -10.75
N GLU A 138 -0.49 0.36 -10.46
CA GLU A 138 -0.12 1.70 -10.04
C GLU A 138 0.70 1.69 -8.74
N LEU A 139 0.20 0.99 -7.72
CA LEU A 139 0.90 0.85 -6.44
C LEU A 139 2.22 0.09 -6.59
N GLN A 140 2.24 -0.97 -7.40
CA GLN A 140 3.45 -1.72 -7.71
C GLN A 140 4.48 -0.83 -8.42
N SER A 141 4.04 0.03 -9.34
CA SER A 141 4.94 0.95 -10.07
C SER A 141 5.68 1.94 -9.15
N VAL A 142 5.08 2.29 -8.00
CA VAL A 142 5.72 3.09 -6.94
C VAL A 142 6.67 2.21 -6.12
N LEU A 143 6.26 1.00 -5.76
CA LEU A 143 7.07 0.05 -5.00
C LEU A 143 8.38 -0.27 -5.74
N GLU A 144 8.32 -0.46 -7.05
CA GLU A 144 9.45 -0.82 -7.92
C GLU A 144 10.40 0.35 -8.24
N GLU A 145 9.95 1.60 -8.12
CA GLU A 145 10.70 2.76 -8.60
C GLU A 145 11.88 3.14 -7.70
N LEU A 146 13.10 2.70 -8.00
CA LEU A 146 14.25 2.91 -7.10
C LEU A 146 14.72 4.37 -7.04
N ASP A 147 14.49 5.16 -8.08
CA ASP A 147 14.87 6.57 -8.11
C ASP A 147 13.97 7.40 -7.18
N CYS A 148 14.58 8.19 -6.30
CA CYS A 148 13.87 8.99 -5.30
C CYS A 148 12.96 10.05 -5.97
N GLU A 149 13.57 10.76 -6.93
CA GLU A 149 12.94 11.53 -8.00
C GLU A 149 11.56 11.05 -8.43
N SER A 150 11.66 9.98 -9.22
CA SER A 150 10.60 9.38 -9.98
C SER A 150 9.56 8.72 -9.08
N ARG A 151 9.99 8.14 -7.95
CA ARG A 151 9.08 7.52 -6.98
C ARG A 151 8.17 8.57 -6.33
N LEU A 152 8.73 9.69 -5.89
CA LEU A 152 7.95 10.80 -5.34
C LEU A 152 6.94 11.32 -6.36
N LYS A 153 7.37 11.48 -7.62
CA LYS A 153 6.49 11.91 -8.70
C LYS A 153 5.31 10.95 -8.90
N LYS A 154 5.56 9.65 -9.04
CA LYS A 154 4.52 8.62 -9.18
C LYS A 154 3.55 8.61 -7.99
N ALA A 155 4.07 8.68 -6.77
CA ALA A 155 3.24 8.72 -5.57
C ALA A 155 2.35 9.98 -5.53
N LEU A 156 2.89 11.14 -5.93
CA LEU A 156 2.11 12.38 -6.03
C LEU A 156 1.02 12.30 -7.11
N GLU A 157 1.28 11.64 -8.24
CA GLU A 157 0.28 11.42 -9.29
C GLU A 157 -0.91 10.62 -8.75
N LEU A 158 -0.66 9.52 -8.02
CA LEU A 158 -1.72 8.74 -7.37
C LEU A 158 -2.48 9.56 -6.33
N LEU A 159 -1.75 10.31 -5.51
CA LEU A 159 -2.36 11.14 -4.47
C LEU A 159 -3.25 12.24 -5.07
N THR A 160 -2.86 12.78 -6.22
CA THR A 160 -3.65 13.78 -6.94
C THR A 160 -4.96 13.19 -7.46
N LYS A 161 -4.92 11.99 -8.05
CA LYS A 161 -6.13 11.27 -8.47
C LYS A 161 -7.08 11.01 -7.29
N GLU A 162 -6.53 10.61 -6.14
CA GLU A 162 -7.31 10.39 -4.91
C GLU A 162 -8.00 11.67 -4.41
N MET A 163 -7.32 12.81 -4.48
CA MET A 163 -7.91 14.10 -4.13
C MET A 163 -9.04 14.50 -5.06
N GLU A 164 -8.87 14.31 -6.37
CA GLU A 164 -9.91 14.60 -7.36
C GLU A 164 -11.16 13.73 -7.13
N LEU A 165 -10.95 12.43 -6.91
CA LEU A 165 -12.02 11.50 -6.57
C LEU A 165 -12.75 11.92 -5.29
N SER A 166 -12.01 12.28 -4.25
CA SER A 166 -12.56 12.72 -2.97
C SER A 166 -13.45 13.96 -3.12
N ARG A 167 -13.03 14.94 -3.93
CA ARG A 167 -13.83 16.15 -4.22
C ARG A 167 -15.13 15.82 -4.94
N VAL A 168 -15.09 14.92 -5.93
CA VAL A 168 -16.29 14.46 -6.64
C VAL A 168 -17.26 13.77 -5.68
N GLN A 169 -16.75 12.86 -4.83
CA GLN A 169 -17.56 12.16 -3.83
C GLN A 169 -18.21 13.14 -2.83
N GLN A 170 -17.48 14.17 -2.42
CA GLN A 170 -18.03 15.21 -1.53
C GLN A 170 -19.17 15.99 -2.20
N SER A 171 -18.98 16.42 -3.45
CA SER A 171 -20.02 17.11 -4.21
C SER A 171 -21.30 16.28 -4.37
N ILE A 172 -21.16 14.96 -4.58
CA ILE A 172 -22.31 14.05 -4.66
C ILE A 172 -23.06 14.00 -3.32
N LYS A 173 -22.35 13.93 -2.19
CA LYS A 173 -22.97 13.92 -0.86
C LYS A 173 -23.77 15.19 -0.59
N GLU A 174 -23.19 16.35 -0.90
CA GLU A 174 -23.85 17.65 -0.74
C GLU A 174 -25.14 17.73 -1.58
N GLN A 175 -25.11 17.27 -2.84
CA GLN A 175 -26.31 17.23 -3.69
C GLN A 175 -27.42 16.29 -3.20
N VAL A 176 -27.07 15.22 -2.48
CA VAL A 176 -28.04 14.27 -1.92
C VAL A 176 -28.66 14.83 -0.64
N GLU A 177 -27.90 15.53 0.19
CA GLU A 177 -28.40 16.17 1.42
C GLU A 177 -29.32 17.38 1.15
N GLU A 178 -29.17 18.05 0.01
CA GLU A 178 -30.05 19.15 -0.42
C GLU A 178 -31.42 18.70 -0.98
N LYS A 179 -31.69 17.39 -1.10
CA LYS A 179 -32.98 16.83 -1.55
C LYS A 179 -33.81 16.26 -0.40
#